data_AF-A0A1D1W6C6-F1
#
_entry.id   AF-A0A1D1W6C6-F1
#
_cell.length_a   1.000
_cell.length_b   1.000
_cell.length_c   1.000
_cell.angle_alpha   90.00
_cell.angle_beta   90.00
_cell.angle_gamma   90.00
#
_symmetry.space_group_name_H-M   'P 1'
#
loop_
_entity.id
_entity.type
_entity.pdbx_description
1 polymer ?
#
loop_
_entity_poly.entity_id
_entity_poly.type
_entity_poly.pdbx_seq_one_letter_code
_entity_poly.pdbx_strand_id
1 'polypeptide(L)'
;MINQRPTSYLSFEVSGYTLEAREEEIWSRILMGVPDLLRIEAWKRLLQIDRIKGDHPKVYEAMKELARRQSPHIAQIDLDVKRTFVRHEWFRERYGSKQQALFYVLAAYSVYNPEVGYCQGMAEVAALLLLYMRTEDAFWALSALLSNKKYAMHGFFLPGFPKLMRFQTQHEAILKKYLPKVKKHMDKHDVHTNLYSVKWFFQCFLDRVPFHLCLRLWDVYLYEGERLLIAMAFNVFRMHEKAVLKLKSMDDIFGFLQRLELDFGYPDDEVVKRLGECMDELRRSKLDLPTSADNELPTKPYGALFGGLIKENQELRSELEQAKMSSGATAKDLEDLDEKGENYTEQEPDQTIKCTVAEREMAKMEKLVGRSKNGEMQVVAKVKFDGGSGKMKPLLVRCPNPGCPDPPVNSSNLIRHLGRHPSNGNHILCPITKLNCKCARPLWNKTRAEAGR
;
A
#
# COMPACT_ATOMS: atom_id res chain seq x y z
N MET A 1 0.40 32.57 37.34
CA MET A 1 -0.26 33.53 36.44
C MET A 1 -0.45 32.86 35.08
N ILE A 2 -1.71 32.68 34.70
CA ILE A 2 -2.29 32.59 33.35
C ILE A 2 -1.72 31.52 32.38
N ASN A 3 -2.53 30.46 32.27
CA ASN A 3 -2.74 29.63 31.07
C ASN A 3 -2.60 30.42 29.76
N GLN A 4 -1.73 29.95 28.87
CA GLN A 4 -1.89 30.15 27.44
C GLN A 4 -1.82 28.79 26.76
N ARG A 5 -2.99 28.13 26.63
CA ARG A 5 -3.19 27.14 25.59
C ARG A 5 -3.34 27.92 24.28
N PRO A 6 -2.57 27.64 23.23
CA PRO A 6 -2.83 28.25 21.94
C PRO A 6 -4.14 27.67 21.41
N THR A 7 -5.21 28.46 21.40
CA THR A 7 -6.45 28.18 20.65
C THR A 7 -6.10 28.22 19.16
N SER A 8 -5.61 27.12 18.61
CA SER A 8 -5.38 26.98 17.18
C SER A 8 -6.72 26.71 16.49
N TYR A 9 -7.32 27.74 15.91
CA TYR A 9 -8.48 27.59 15.03
C TYR A 9 -8.12 26.74 13.81
N LEU A 10 -8.91 25.70 13.52
CA LEU A 10 -8.84 24.94 12.26
C LEU A 10 -9.99 25.42 11.34
N SER A 11 -9.78 26.49 10.56
CA SER A 11 -10.75 27.10 9.59
C SER A 11 -11.25 26.24 8.39
N PHE A 12 -12.34 25.48 8.50
CA PHE A 12 -12.83 24.69 7.35
C PHE A 12 -13.50 25.60 6.30
N GLU A 13 -12.98 25.62 5.07
CA GLU A 13 -13.66 26.23 3.92
C GLU A 13 -14.06 25.13 2.93
N VAL A 14 -15.37 24.95 2.74
CA VAL A 14 -15.93 24.25 1.58
C VAL A 14 -17.10 25.08 1.06
N SER A 15 -17.04 25.51 -0.20
CA SER A 15 -18.18 26.03 -0.95
C SER A 15 -18.95 27.19 -0.29
N GLY A 16 -18.26 28.18 0.29
CA GLY A 16 -18.89 29.39 0.84
C GLY A 16 -19.45 29.26 2.26
N TYR A 17 -19.22 28.14 2.95
CA TYR A 17 -19.50 28.00 4.38
C TYR A 17 -18.22 28.18 5.19
N THR A 18 -18.03 29.36 5.78
CA THR A 18 -16.99 29.61 6.78
C THR A 18 -17.42 28.95 8.09
N LEU A 19 -16.73 27.88 8.49
CA LEU A 19 -16.95 27.25 9.78
C LEU A 19 -15.69 27.47 10.64
N GLU A 20 -15.67 28.62 11.31
CA GLU A 20 -14.86 28.83 12.50
C GLU A 20 -15.42 27.96 13.64
N ALA A 21 -15.18 26.66 13.57
CA ALA A 21 -15.65 25.72 14.59
C ALA A 21 -14.61 25.61 15.71
N ARG A 22 -15.08 25.68 16.97
CA ARG A 22 -14.24 25.37 18.14
C ARG A 22 -13.82 23.90 18.10
N GLU A 23 -12.72 23.55 18.77
CA GLU A 23 -12.18 22.17 18.82
C GLU A 23 -13.25 21.13 19.21
N GLU A 24 -14.12 21.47 20.16
CA GLU A 24 -15.25 20.63 20.60
C GLU A 24 -16.31 20.41 19.51
N GLU A 25 -16.56 21.42 18.67
CA GLU A 25 -17.51 21.34 17.57
C GLU A 25 -16.95 20.50 16.42
N ILE A 26 -15.64 20.55 16.19
CA ILE A 26 -14.95 19.71 15.21
C ILE A 26 -15.00 18.25 15.66
N TRP A 27 -14.69 17.98 16.92
CA TRP A 27 -14.75 16.62 17.47
C TRP A 27 -16.15 16.02 17.36
N SER A 28 -17.18 16.77 17.74
CA SER A 28 -18.58 16.35 17.61
C SER A 28 -18.94 16.01 16.16
N ARG A 29 -18.55 16.85 15.20
CA ARG A 29 -18.78 16.60 13.76
C ARG A 29 -18.07 15.35 13.26
N ILE A 30 -16.85 15.09 13.71
CA ILE A 30 -16.10 13.89 13.33
C ILE A 30 -16.76 12.64 13.89
N LEU A 31 -17.24 12.68 15.14
CA LEU A 31 -18.00 11.58 15.73
C LEU A 31 -19.33 11.33 15.01
N MET A 32 -20.01 12.38 14.52
CA MET A 32 -21.20 12.26 13.66
C MET A 32 -20.88 11.70 12.27
N GLY A 33 -19.63 11.82 11.83
CA GLY A 33 -19.13 11.30 10.56
C GLY A 33 -18.92 12.38 9.52
N VAL A 34 -17.83 12.22 8.75
CA VAL A 34 -17.54 13.10 7.62
C VAL A 34 -18.34 12.60 6.40
N PRO A 35 -19.15 13.46 5.76
CA PRO A 35 -19.81 13.10 4.50
C PRO A 35 -18.78 12.69 3.45
N ASP A 36 -19.06 11.64 2.67
CA ASP A 36 -18.08 11.07 1.73
C ASP A 36 -17.56 12.09 0.72
N LEU A 37 -18.44 12.96 0.20
CA LEU A 37 -18.09 14.06 -0.72
C LEU A 37 -17.12 15.09 -0.12
N LEU A 38 -17.10 15.23 1.21
CA LEU A 38 -16.25 16.20 1.93
C LEU A 38 -14.99 15.54 2.50
N ARG A 39 -14.89 14.21 2.44
CA ARG A 39 -13.82 13.45 3.08
C ARG A 39 -12.44 13.82 2.55
N ILE A 40 -12.33 14.01 1.23
CA ILE A 40 -11.08 14.39 0.57
C ILE A 40 -10.53 15.68 1.17
N GLU A 41 -11.35 16.73 1.21
CA GLU A 41 -10.95 18.03 1.72
C GLU A 41 -10.67 18.00 3.23
N ALA A 42 -11.49 17.27 4.00
CA ALA A 42 -11.26 17.09 5.43
C ALA A 42 -9.91 16.40 5.69
N TRP A 43 -9.61 15.31 4.98
CA TRP A 43 -8.37 14.55 5.16
C TRP A 43 -7.14 15.34 4.71
N LYS A 44 -7.20 16.00 3.54
CA LYS A 44 -6.11 16.86 3.07
C LYS A 44 -5.76 17.92 4.10
N ARG A 45 -6.77 18.49 4.75
CA ARG A 45 -6.62 19.54 5.74
C ARG A 45 -6.07 19.04 7.07
N LEU A 46 -6.59 17.92 7.59
CA LEU A 46 -6.07 17.28 8.82
C LEU A 46 -4.61 16.82 8.66
N LEU A 47 -4.23 16.42 7.44
CA LEU A 47 -2.86 16.02 7.10
C LEU A 47 -1.97 17.18 6.63
N GLN A 48 -2.53 18.39 6.45
CA GLN A 48 -1.82 19.58 5.94
C GLN A 48 -1.13 19.34 4.58
N ILE A 49 -1.79 18.60 3.68
CA ILE A 49 -1.21 18.15 2.40
C ILE A 49 -0.78 19.31 1.53
N ASP A 50 -1.63 20.32 1.34
CA ASP A 50 -1.34 21.43 0.43
C ASP A 50 -0.14 22.26 0.90
N ARG A 51 0.00 22.43 2.23
CA ARG A 51 1.18 23.06 2.83
C ARG A 51 2.45 22.24 2.59
N ILE A 52 2.44 20.96 2.97
CA ILE A 52 3.61 20.08 2.82
C ILE A 52 4.04 19.99 1.36
N LYS A 53 3.08 19.83 0.45
CA LYS A 53 3.34 19.79 -0.99
C LYS A 53 3.92 21.10 -1.51
N GLY A 54 3.38 22.24 -1.05
CA GLY A 54 3.89 23.58 -1.39
C GLY A 54 5.32 23.83 -0.92
N ASP A 55 5.66 23.34 0.27
CA ASP A 55 7.02 23.43 0.84
C ASP A 55 8.04 22.53 0.11
N HIS A 56 7.56 21.54 -0.65
CA HIS A 56 8.39 20.51 -1.29
C HIS A 56 8.06 20.29 -2.78
N PRO A 57 8.18 21.33 -3.64
CA PRO A 57 7.83 21.22 -5.05
C PRO A 57 8.73 20.19 -5.76
N LYS A 58 8.11 19.38 -6.63
CA LYS A 58 8.79 18.36 -7.49
C LYS A 58 9.49 17.22 -6.75
N VAL A 59 9.42 17.15 -5.42
CA VAL A 59 10.07 16.08 -4.64
C VAL A 59 9.46 14.72 -4.99
N TYR A 60 8.13 14.61 -5.08
CA TYR A 60 7.48 13.35 -5.45
C TYR A 60 7.97 12.81 -6.80
N GLU A 61 8.00 13.65 -7.82
CA GLU A 61 8.46 13.28 -9.16
C GLU A 61 9.91 12.81 -9.17
N ALA A 62 10.79 13.48 -8.43
CA ALA A 62 12.17 13.06 -8.30
C ALA A 62 12.34 11.75 -7.52
N MET A 63 11.57 11.56 -6.44
CA MET A 63 11.60 10.30 -5.67
C MET A 63 11.06 9.14 -6.50
N LYS A 64 10.04 9.37 -7.34
CA LYS A 64 9.55 8.38 -8.30
C LYS A 64 10.64 7.96 -9.28
N GLU A 65 11.37 8.91 -9.87
CA GLU A 65 12.47 8.61 -10.78
C GLU A 65 13.66 7.94 -10.08
N LEU A 66 13.98 8.37 -8.86
CA LEU A 66 15.02 7.74 -8.03
C LEU A 66 14.68 6.28 -7.71
N ALA A 67 13.43 6.02 -7.33
CA ALA A 67 12.98 4.69 -6.98
C ALA A 67 13.12 3.70 -8.15
N ARG A 68 12.89 4.15 -9.38
CA ARG A 68 13.08 3.33 -10.59
C ARG A 68 14.53 2.85 -10.74
N ARG A 69 15.50 3.65 -10.28
CA ARG A 69 16.93 3.36 -10.43
C ARG A 69 17.49 2.61 -9.23
N GLN A 70 17.02 2.92 -8.02
CA GLN A 70 17.73 2.58 -6.78
C GLN A 70 16.88 1.87 -5.72
N SER A 71 15.56 1.81 -5.83
CA SER A 71 14.75 1.19 -4.77
C SER A 71 15.01 -0.32 -4.71
N PRO A 72 15.45 -0.86 -3.56
CA PRO A 72 15.62 -2.29 -3.38
C PRO A 72 14.28 -3.02 -3.15
N HIS A 73 13.18 -2.27 -3.03
CA HIS A 73 11.88 -2.78 -2.60
C HIS A 73 10.89 -3.04 -3.73
N ILE A 74 11.24 -2.71 -4.98
CA ILE A 74 10.34 -2.76 -6.14
C ILE A 74 9.64 -4.12 -6.29
N ALA A 75 10.39 -5.22 -6.18
CA ALA A 75 9.82 -6.56 -6.32
C ALA A 75 8.78 -6.88 -5.24
N GLN A 76 9.06 -6.50 -3.98
CA GLN A 76 8.14 -6.71 -2.87
C GLN A 76 6.90 -5.81 -2.98
N ILE A 77 7.09 -4.56 -3.40
CA ILE A 77 5.99 -3.62 -3.66
C ILE A 77 5.06 -4.18 -4.74
N ASP A 78 5.59 -4.69 -5.85
CA ASP A 78 4.78 -5.24 -6.94
C ASP A 78 3.94 -6.45 -6.50
N LEU A 79 4.52 -7.33 -5.67
CA LEU A 79 3.81 -8.46 -5.07
C LEU A 79 2.67 -8.00 -4.15
N ASP A 80 2.90 -6.95 -3.35
CA ASP A 80 1.90 -6.43 -2.43
C ASP A 80 0.78 -5.69 -3.15
N VAL A 81 1.11 -4.84 -4.13
CA VAL A 81 0.14 -4.16 -5.01
C VAL A 81 -0.82 -5.15 -5.65
N LYS A 82 -0.33 -6.32 -6.08
CA LYS A 82 -1.16 -7.38 -6.68
C LYS A 82 -2.23 -7.93 -5.72
N ARG A 83 -1.98 -7.92 -4.41
CA ARG A 83 -2.87 -8.49 -3.38
C ARG A 83 -3.66 -7.46 -2.56
N THR A 84 -3.33 -6.18 -2.68
CA THR A 84 -4.01 -5.09 -1.96
C THR A 84 -5.36 -4.74 -2.60
N PHE A 85 -6.43 -4.71 -1.81
CA PHE A 85 -7.77 -4.27 -2.21
C PHE A 85 -8.33 -4.94 -3.49
N VAL A 86 -7.92 -6.17 -3.81
CA VAL A 86 -8.29 -6.87 -5.05
C VAL A 86 -9.80 -7.07 -5.26
N ARG A 87 -10.60 -7.01 -4.19
CA ARG A 87 -12.06 -7.07 -4.26
C ARG A 87 -12.68 -5.73 -4.67
N HIS A 88 -12.00 -4.62 -4.39
CA HIS A 88 -12.41 -3.27 -4.75
C HIS A 88 -12.26 -3.05 -6.26
N GLU A 89 -13.29 -2.46 -6.88
CA GLU A 89 -13.37 -2.30 -8.34
C GLU A 89 -12.13 -1.61 -8.92
N TRP A 90 -11.69 -0.53 -8.30
CA TRP A 90 -10.53 0.24 -8.74
C TRP A 90 -9.18 -0.48 -8.66
N PHE A 91 -9.04 -1.49 -7.79
CA PHE A 91 -7.77 -2.21 -7.59
C PHE A 91 -7.79 -3.64 -8.15
N ARG A 92 -8.92 -4.08 -8.73
CA ARG A 92 -9.09 -5.44 -9.26
C ARG A 92 -8.23 -5.71 -10.49
N GLU A 93 -8.06 -4.72 -11.36
CA GLU A 93 -7.32 -4.88 -12.61
C GLU A 93 -5.81 -4.85 -12.36
N ARG A 94 -5.13 -5.93 -12.76
CA ARG A 94 -3.67 -6.02 -12.65
C ARG A 94 -3.02 -4.98 -13.57
N TYR A 95 -2.16 -4.14 -12.98
CA TYR A 95 -1.57 -2.98 -13.66
C TYR A 95 -2.61 -1.93 -14.13
N GLY A 96 -3.82 -1.93 -13.58
CA GLY A 96 -4.77 -0.85 -13.78
C GLY A 96 -4.25 0.48 -13.21
N SER A 97 -4.89 1.59 -13.59
CA SER A 97 -4.45 2.96 -13.21
C SER A 97 -4.17 3.13 -11.71
N LYS A 98 -5.06 2.62 -10.85
CA LYS A 98 -4.91 2.74 -9.38
C LYS A 98 -3.85 1.80 -8.81
N GLN A 99 -3.64 0.60 -9.39
CA GLN A 99 -2.49 -0.24 -9.01
C GLN A 99 -1.16 0.41 -9.40
N GLN A 100 -1.09 1.05 -10.58
CA GLN A 100 0.09 1.79 -11.00
C GLN A 100 0.35 2.99 -10.07
N ALA A 101 -0.69 3.77 -9.74
CA ALA A 101 -0.60 4.86 -8.79
C ALA A 101 -0.08 4.37 -7.42
N LEU A 102 -0.61 3.24 -6.92
CA LEU A 102 -0.16 2.63 -5.68
C LEU A 102 1.30 2.21 -5.72
N PHE A 103 1.71 1.55 -6.80
CA PHE A 103 3.11 1.19 -7.03
C PHE A 103 4.03 2.42 -7.00
N TYR A 104 3.68 3.50 -7.70
CA TYR A 104 4.51 4.70 -7.75
C TYR A 104 4.59 5.44 -6.40
N VAL A 105 3.48 5.53 -5.66
CA VAL A 105 3.49 6.12 -4.31
C VAL A 105 4.42 5.35 -3.38
N LEU A 106 4.29 4.02 -3.34
CA LEU A 106 5.10 3.17 -2.46
C LEU A 106 6.57 3.15 -2.89
N ALA A 107 6.85 3.07 -4.19
CA ALA A 107 8.21 3.10 -4.71
C ALA A 107 8.90 4.42 -4.37
N ALA A 108 8.26 5.55 -4.65
CA ALA A 108 8.78 6.87 -4.29
C ALA A 108 8.99 7.01 -2.78
N TYR A 109 8.04 6.55 -1.97
CA TYR A 109 8.16 6.62 -0.51
C TYR A 109 9.34 5.78 0.03
N SER A 110 9.58 4.62 -0.57
CA SER A 110 10.64 3.70 -0.14
C SER A 110 12.06 4.29 -0.22
N VAL A 111 12.28 5.25 -1.11
CA VAL A 111 13.56 5.98 -1.22
C VAL A 111 13.52 7.34 -0.53
N TYR A 112 12.32 7.89 -0.31
CA TYR A 112 12.13 9.14 0.42
C TYR A 112 12.42 8.99 1.91
N ASN A 113 12.00 7.88 2.52
CA ASN A 113 12.32 7.51 3.90
C ASN A 113 13.10 6.18 3.95
N PRO A 114 14.43 6.18 3.80
CA PRO A 114 15.21 4.95 3.76
C PRO A 114 15.33 4.24 5.11
N GLU A 115 14.91 4.85 6.23
CA GLU A 115 14.91 4.17 7.54
C GLU A 115 13.83 3.09 7.61
N VAL A 116 12.65 3.38 7.06
CA VAL A 116 11.57 2.40 6.90
C VAL A 116 11.72 1.67 5.57
N GLY A 117 12.07 2.40 4.52
CA GLY A 117 12.00 1.93 3.15
C GLY A 117 10.56 1.53 2.82
N TYR A 118 10.39 0.25 2.52
CA TYR A 118 9.07 -0.37 2.39
C TYR A 118 8.91 -1.53 3.36
N CYS A 119 7.82 -1.51 4.12
CA CYS A 119 7.42 -2.58 5.02
C CYS A 119 6.04 -3.12 4.59
N GLN A 120 5.87 -4.44 4.71
CA GLN A 120 4.59 -5.08 4.41
C GLN A 120 3.48 -4.48 5.29
N GLY A 121 2.40 -4.09 4.63
CA GLY A 121 1.24 -3.45 5.25
C GLY A 121 1.10 -1.97 4.93
N MET A 122 2.14 -1.33 4.39
CA MET A 122 2.06 0.04 3.89
C MET A 122 1.20 0.16 2.62
N ALA A 123 1.09 -0.91 1.82
CA ALA A 123 0.30 -0.90 0.60
C ALA A 123 -1.19 -0.65 0.86
N GLU A 124 -1.77 -1.28 1.88
CA GLU A 124 -3.18 -1.07 2.25
C GLU A 124 -3.44 0.37 2.71
N VAL A 125 -2.52 0.96 3.49
CA VAL A 125 -2.60 2.36 3.90
C VAL A 125 -2.57 3.30 2.69
N ALA A 126 -1.59 3.11 1.80
CA ALA A 126 -1.46 3.92 0.59
C ALA A 126 -2.66 3.73 -0.37
N ALA A 127 -3.22 2.52 -0.44
CA ALA A 127 -4.38 2.22 -1.26
C ALA A 127 -5.63 2.97 -0.76
N LEU A 128 -5.87 3.00 0.55
CA LEU A 128 -6.95 3.80 1.13
C LEU A 128 -6.81 5.28 0.78
N LEU A 129 -5.60 5.84 0.92
CA LEU A 129 -5.34 7.24 0.57
C LEU A 129 -5.63 7.50 -0.91
N LEU A 130 -5.26 6.58 -1.81
CA LEU A 130 -5.53 6.67 -3.24
C LEU A 130 -7.00 6.50 -3.63
N LEU A 131 -7.87 6.05 -2.73
CA LEU A 131 -9.32 6.11 -2.97
C LEU A 131 -9.82 7.56 -2.95
N TYR A 132 -9.23 8.40 -2.10
CA TYR A 132 -9.69 9.77 -1.85
C TYR A 132 -8.78 10.84 -2.45
N MET A 133 -7.53 10.52 -2.79
CA MET A 133 -6.54 11.51 -3.18
C MET A 133 -5.89 11.16 -4.52
N ARG A 134 -5.38 12.20 -5.20
CA ARG A 134 -4.50 12.04 -6.36
C ARG A 134 -3.17 11.44 -5.92
N THR A 135 -2.42 10.88 -6.86
CA THR A 135 -1.19 10.13 -6.60
C THR A 135 -0.16 10.88 -5.75
N GLU A 136 0.16 12.13 -6.12
CA GLU A 136 1.13 12.93 -5.36
C GLU A 136 0.59 13.33 -3.97
N ASP A 137 -0.69 13.66 -3.88
CA ASP A 137 -1.33 14.05 -2.62
C ASP A 137 -1.34 12.85 -1.65
N ALA A 138 -1.55 11.62 -2.16
CA ALA A 138 -1.45 10.38 -1.40
C ALA A 138 0.00 10.08 -0.94
N PHE A 139 1.01 10.40 -1.74
CA PHE A 139 2.42 10.32 -1.31
C PHE A 139 2.70 11.23 -0.11
N TRP A 140 2.23 12.49 -0.17
CA TRP A 140 2.40 13.42 0.94
C TRP A 140 1.56 13.04 2.16
N ALA A 141 0.39 12.45 1.97
CA ALA A 141 -0.43 11.91 3.04
C ALA A 141 0.27 10.76 3.76
N LEU A 142 0.84 9.80 3.02
CA LEU A 142 1.64 8.73 3.60
C LEU A 142 2.85 9.28 4.37
N SER A 143 3.53 10.27 3.80
CA SER A 143 4.62 10.98 4.49
C SER A 143 4.17 11.62 5.80
N ALA A 144 3.06 12.35 5.80
CA ALA A 144 2.52 13.00 6.99
C ALA A 144 2.14 11.98 8.08
N LEU A 145 1.54 10.84 7.71
CA LEU A 145 1.19 9.77 8.65
C LEU A 145 2.41 9.18 9.35
N LEU A 146 3.53 9.03 8.64
CA LEU A 146 4.75 8.47 9.22
C LEU A 146 5.59 9.52 9.95
N SER A 147 5.65 10.76 9.47
CA SER A 147 6.53 11.80 10.03
C SER A 147 5.93 12.58 11.21
N ASN A 148 4.61 12.71 11.27
CA ASN A 148 3.96 13.57 12.24
C ASN A 148 3.78 12.86 13.59
N LYS A 149 4.21 13.51 14.68
CA LYS A 149 4.10 13.00 16.07
C LYS A 149 2.69 12.61 16.49
N LYS A 150 1.66 13.23 15.93
CA LYS A 150 0.25 12.90 16.21
C LYS A 150 -0.11 11.48 15.77
N TYR A 151 0.34 11.09 14.57
CA TYR A 151 0.03 9.80 13.98
C TYR A 151 1.10 8.76 14.33
N ALA A 152 2.37 9.21 14.33
CA ALA A 152 3.58 8.49 14.71
C ALA A 152 3.62 7.05 14.15
N MET A 153 3.15 6.89 12.91
CA MET A 153 2.99 5.58 12.28
C MET A 153 4.35 4.95 11.94
N HIS A 154 5.40 5.76 11.80
CA HIS A 154 6.78 5.31 11.57
C HIS A 154 7.24 4.26 12.59
N GLY A 155 6.96 4.46 13.88
CA GLY A 155 7.38 3.52 14.92
C GLY A 155 6.80 2.10 14.78
N PHE A 156 5.68 1.92 14.08
CA PHE A 156 5.13 0.58 13.79
C PHE A 156 5.91 -0.14 12.70
N PHE A 157 6.54 0.58 11.78
CA PHE A 157 7.27 0.01 10.64
C PHE A 157 8.78 -0.13 10.86
N LEU A 158 9.28 0.24 12.04
CA LEU A 158 10.68 0.00 12.42
C LEU A 158 10.98 -1.50 12.56
N PRO A 159 12.20 -1.96 12.20
CA PRO A 159 12.61 -3.34 12.40
C PRO A 159 12.41 -3.80 13.85
N GLY A 160 11.85 -5.01 14.03
CA GLY A 160 11.52 -5.56 15.35
C GLY A 160 10.23 -5.01 15.97
N PHE A 161 9.53 -4.10 15.29
CA PHE A 161 8.20 -3.59 15.64
C PHE A 161 8.06 -3.12 17.11
N PRO A 162 8.99 -2.29 17.63
CA PRO A 162 9.01 -1.93 19.05
C PRO A 162 7.73 -1.21 19.49
N LYS A 163 7.14 -0.39 18.62
CA LYS A 163 5.87 0.29 18.92
C LYS A 163 4.70 -0.66 18.99
N LEU A 164 4.64 -1.66 18.11
CA LEU A 164 3.62 -2.70 18.15
C LEU A 164 3.63 -3.40 19.51
N MET A 165 4.80 -3.83 19.97
CA MET A 165 4.94 -4.54 21.25
C MET A 165 4.45 -3.69 22.44
N ARG A 166 4.76 -2.38 22.46
CA ARG A 166 4.24 -1.46 23.49
C ARG A 166 2.72 -1.32 23.43
N PHE A 167 2.15 -1.14 22.23
CA PHE A 167 0.70 -1.05 22.06
C PHE A 167 -0.01 -2.35 22.48
N GLN A 168 0.58 -3.51 22.18
CA GLN A 168 0.07 -4.81 22.64
C GLN A 168 0.12 -4.95 24.16
N THR A 169 1.23 -4.58 24.79
CA THR A 169 1.36 -4.59 26.27
C THR A 169 0.35 -3.66 26.93
N GLN A 170 0.16 -2.46 26.38
CA GLN A 170 -0.83 -1.50 26.85
C GLN A 170 -2.25 -2.05 26.71
N HIS A 171 -2.57 -2.66 25.56
CA HIS A 171 -3.86 -3.28 25.33
C HIS A 171 -4.13 -4.43 26.32
N GLU A 172 -3.14 -5.26 26.62
CA GLU A 172 -3.27 -6.30 27.64
C GLU A 172 -3.54 -5.75 29.03
N ALA A 173 -2.85 -4.66 29.42
CA ALA A 173 -3.09 -4.00 30.70
C ALA A 173 -4.52 -3.45 30.80
N ILE A 174 -5.03 -2.87 29.71
CA ILE A 174 -6.42 -2.38 29.63
C ILE A 174 -7.42 -3.53 29.74
N LEU A 175 -7.22 -4.63 29.01
CA LEU A 175 -8.10 -5.80 29.12
C LEU A 175 -8.09 -6.38 30.54
N LYS A 176 -6.91 -6.48 31.18
CA LYS A 176 -6.80 -6.94 32.59
C LYS A 176 -7.56 -6.03 33.55
N LYS A 177 -7.53 -4.71 33.34
CA LYS A 177 -8.16 -3.73 34.22
C LYS A 177 -9.68 -3.61 34.02
N TYR A 178 -10.13 -3.48 32.77
CA TYR A 178 -11.52 -3.15 32.46
C TYR A 178 -12.37 -4.37 32.05
N LEU A 179 -11.76 -5.40 31.46
CA LEU A 179 -12.45 -6.61 31.00
C LEU A 179 -11.77 -7.90 31.50
N PRO A 180 -11.54 -8.05 32.83
CA PRO A 180 -10.76 -9.16 33.38
C PRO A 180 -11.33 -10.54 33.03
N LYS A 181 -12.66 -10.66 32.89
CA LYS A 181 -13.34 -11.89 32.47
C LYS A 181 -12.96 -12.27 31.04
N VAL A 182 -13.01 -11.31 30.12
CA VAL A 182 -12.58 -11.51 28.72
C VAL A 182 -11.11 -11.88 28.68
N LYS A 183 -10.23 -11.13 29.39
CA LYS A 183 -8.80 -11.43 29.39
C LYS A 183 -8.50 -12.85 29.88
N LYS A 184 -9.09 -13.26 31.00
CA LYS A 184 -8.92 -14.61 31.54
C LYS A 184 -9.44 -15.68 30.58
N HIS A 185 -10.54 -15.40 29.88
CA HIS A 185 -11.10 -16.30 28.87
C HIS A 185 -10.17 -16.46 27.66
N MET A 186 -9.65 -15.36 27.14
CA MET A 186 -8.68 -15.34 26.04
C MET A 186 -7.41 -16.12 26.42
N ASP A 187 -6.88 -15.88 27.63
CA ASP A 187 -5.69 -16.59 28.14
C ASP A 187 -5.92 -18.09 28.32
N LYS A 188 -7.11 -18.49 28.79
CA LYS A 188 -7.49 -19.91 28.92
C LYS A 188 -7.49 -20.64 27.57
N HIS A 189 -7.75 -19.92 26.49
CA HIS A 189 -7.80 -20.45 25.13
C HIS A 189 -6.54 -20.09 24.31
N ASP A 190 -5.45 -19.69 24.99
CA ASP A 190 -4.15 -19.34 24.38
C ASP A 190 -4.22 -18.21 23.32
N VAL A 191 -5.25 -17.35 23.38
CA VAL A 191 -5.43 -16.25 22.43
C VAL A 191 -4.70 -15.01 22.92
N HIS A 192 -3.42 -14.93 22.58
CA HIS A 192 -2.56 -13.79 22.88
C HIS A 192 -2.80 -12.60 21.94
N THR A 193 -2.54 -11.39 22.44
CA THR A 193 -2.80 -10.13 21.74
C THR A 193 -2.09 -10.02 20.40
N ASN A 194 -0.89 -10.56 20.30
CA ASN A 194 -0.08 -10.55 19.08
C ASN A 194 -0.71 -11.28 17.89
N LEU A 195 -1.64 -12.20 18.13
CA LEU A 195 -2.25 -13.01 17.08
C LEU A 195 -3.32 -12.27 16.28
N TYR A 196 -3.97 -11.26 16.86
CA TYR A 196 -5.05 -10.51 16.19
C TYR A 196 -4.76 -9.01 16.00
N SER A 197 -3.90 -8.41 16.82
CA SER A 197 -3.74 -6.95 16.90
C SER A 197 -2.81 -6.33 15.83
N VAL A 198 -2.05 -7.13 15.08
CA VAL A 198 -1.05 -6.62 14.12
C VAL A 198 -1.70 -5.65 13.12
N LYS A 199 -2.75 -6.09 12.40
CA LYS A 199 -3.46 -5.23 11.44
C LYS A 199 -4.26 -4.10 12.12
N TRP A 200 -4.74 -4.32 13.34
CA TRP A 200 -5.45 -3.29 14.10
C TRP A 200 -4.57 -2.05 14.30
N PHE A 201 -3.30 -2.27 14.65
CA PHE A 201 -2.36 -1.19 14.95
C PHE A 201 -1.55 -0.72 13.73
N PHE A 202 -1.07 -1.62 12.86
CA PHE A 202 -0.28 -1.23 11.68
C PHE A 202 -1.08 -0.42 10.66
N GLN A 203 -2.34 -0.81 10.48
CA GLN A 203 -3.15 -0.34 9.35
C GLN A 203 -4.44 0.33 9.83
N CYS A 204 -4.51 0.73 11.10
CA CYS A 204 -5.68 1.40 11.67
C CYS A 204 -7.00 0.66 11.34
N PHE A 205 -7.03 -0.64 11.63
CA PHE A 205 -8.19 -1.53 11.40
C PHE A 205 -8.61 -1.73 9.93
N LEU A 206 -7.77 -1.37 8.95
CA LEU A 206 -8.00 -1.77 7.56
C LEU A 206 -8.11 -3.29 7.43
N ASP A 207 -9.10 -3.72 6.64
CA ASP A 207 -9.50 -5.13 6.47
C ASP A 207 -9.81 -5.87 7.79
N ARG A 208 -10.27 -5.15 8.82
CA ARG A 208 -10.62 -5.74 10.14
C ARG A 208 -11.98 -5.32 10.68
N VAL A 209 -12.61 -4.37 10.01
CA VAL A 209 -13.98 -3.91 10.22
C VAL A 209 -14.62 -3.64 8.85
N PRO A 210 -15.96 -3.50 8.74
CA PRO A 210 -16.60 -3.17 7.48
C PRO A 210 -16.06 -1.86 6.92
N PHE A 211 -15.96 -1.75 5.60
CA PHE A 211 -15.26 -0.63 4.96
C PHE A 211 -15.85 0.74 5.34
N HIS A 212 -17.17 0.86 5.45
CA HIS A 212 -17.85 2.08 5.89
C HIS A 212 -17.43 2.50 7.31
N LEU A 213 -17.34 1.54 8.25
CA LEU A 213 -16.86 1.77 9.60
C LEU A 213 -15.37 2.12 9.59
N CYS A 214 -14.57 1.47 8.74
CA CYS A 214 -13.16 1.78 8.59
C CYS A 214 -12.94 3.26 8.23
N LEU A 215 -13.73 3.82 7.31
CA LEU A 215 -13.65 5.24 6.97
C LEU A 215 -13.95 6.15 8.16
N ARG A 216 -14.95 5.79 8.98
CA ARG A 216 -15.27 6.52 10.21
C ARG A 216 -14.14 6.46 11.24
N LEU A 217 -13.49 5.31 11.37
CA LEU A 217 -12.30 5.17 12.22
C LEU A 217 -11.16 6.04 11.70
N TRP A 218 -10.94 6.10 10.39
CA TRP A 218 -9.91 6.96 9.79
C TRP A 218 -10.21 8.45 9.97
N ASP A 219 -11.47 8.88 9.88
CA ASP A 219 -11.88 10.25 10.22
C ASP A 219 -11.46 10.59 11.66
N VAL A 220 -11.69 9.69 12.62
CA VAL A 220 -11.24 9.85 14.02
C VAL A 220 -9.71 9.78 14.13
N TYR A 221 -9.04 8.87 13.42
CA TYR A 221 -7.58 8.71 13.47
C TYR A 221 -6.85 9.96 13.03
N LEU A 222 -7.30 10.58 11.93
CA LEU A 222 -6.72 11.80 11.41
C LEU A 222 -6.93 13.00 12.36
N TYR A 223 -7.92 12.91 13.27
CA TYR A 223 -8.18 13.94 14.27
C TYR A 223 -7.56 13.70 15.64
N GLU A 224 -7.56 12.47 16.14
CA GLU A 224 -7.07 12.09 17.47
C GLU A 224 -5.69 11.43 17.48
N GLY A 225 -5.23 11.00 16.30
CA GLY A 225 -3.98 10.29 16.15
C GLY A 225 -4.02 8.86 16.69
N GLU A 226 -2.87 8.41 17.17
CA GLU A 226 -2.67 7.04 17.67
C GLU A 226 -3.52 6.63 18.87
N ARG A 227 -4.17 7.58 19.56
CA ARG A 227 -5.11 7.30 20.68
C ARG A 227 -6.27 6.43 20.24
N LEU A 228 -6.73 6.60 19.00
CA LEU A 228 -7.78 5.77 18.41
C LEU A 228 -7.44 4.28 18.51
N LEU A 229 -6.19 3.91 18.23
CA LEU A 229 -5.81 2.51 18.05
C LEU A 229 -6.07 1.69 19.31
N ILE A 230 -5.61 2.19 20.46
CA ILE A 230 -5.83 1.56 21.76
C ILE A 230 -7.31 1.59 22.14
N ALA A 231 -7.97 2.73 21.94
CA ALA A 231 -9.38 2.89 22.31
C ALA A 231 -10.30 1.98 21.51
N MET A 232 -10.08 1.84 20.20
CA MET A 232 -10.88 0.97 19.35
C MET A 232 -10.61 -0.50 19.64
N ALA A 233 -9.35 -0.89 19.89
CA ALA A 233 -9.05 -2.27 20.29
C ALA A 233 -9.77 -2.64 21.60
N PHE A 234 -9.82 -1.72 22.56
CA PHE A 234 -10.62 -1.89 23.79
C PHE A 234 -12.13 -1.93 23.49
N ASN A 235 -12.63 -1.03 22.64
CA ASN A 235 -14.03 -0.94 22.28
C ASN A 235 -14.57 -2.21 21.62
N VAL A 236 -13.79 -2.87 20.74
CA VAL A 236 -14.15 -4.16 20.14
C VAL A 236 -14.51 -5.18 21.23
N PHE A 237 -13.63 -5.39 22.20
CA PHE A 237 -13.90 -6.36 23.27
C PHE A 237 -14.99 -5.88 24.23
N ARG A 238 -15.14 -4.57 24.44
CA ARG A 238 -16.20 -4.02 25.31
C ARG A 238 -17.58 -4.23 24.71
N MET A 239 -17.76 -3.99 23.42
CA MET A 239 -19.03 -4.19 22.73
C MET A 239 -19.36 -5.68 22.58
N HIS A 240 -18.35 -6.52 22.36
CA HIS A 240 -18.53 -7.96 22.10
C HIS A 240 -18.25 -8.87 23.31
N GLU A 241 -18.15 -8.34 24.53
CA GLU A 241 -17.78 -9.11 25.73
C GLU A 241 -18.62 -10.39 25.88
N LYS A 242 -19.95 -10.27 25.78
CA LYS A 242 -20.87 -11.41 25.91
C LYS A 242 -20.70 -12.45 24.81
N ALA A 243 -20.36 -12.03 23.58
CA ALA A 243 -20.15 -12.93 22.47
C ALA A 243 -18.83 -13.69 22.64
N VAL A 244 -17.75 -12.98 22.94
CA VAL A 244 -16.41 -13.57 23.15
C VAL A 244 -16.41 -14.61 24.28
N LEU A 245 -17.08 -14.32 25.40
CA LEU A 245 -17.17 -15.24 26.54
C LEU A 245 -17.95 -16.54 26.26
N LYS A 246 -18.73 -16.62 25.17
CA LYS A 246 -19.46 -17.83 24.76
C LYS A 246 -18.65 -18.75 23.85
N LEU A 247 -17.57 -18.25 23.25
CA LEU A 247 -16.72 -19.00 22.33
C LEU A 247 -15.87 -20.00 23.12
N LYS A 248 -15.70 -21.22 22.61
CA LYS A 248 -15.18 -22.34 23.39
C LYS A 248 -13.79 -22.81 22.95
N SER A 249 -13.28 -22.29 21.84
CA SER A 249 -11.99 -22.67 21.29
C SER A 249 -11.24 -21.44 20.76
N MET A 250 -9.93 -21.60 20.58
CA MET A 250 -9.08 -20.61 19.92
C MET A 250 -9.62 -20.27 18.51
N ASP A 251 -9.97 -21.28 17.72
CA ASP A 251 -10.49 -21.11 16.37
C ASP A 251 -11.82 -20.37 16.32
N ASP A 252 -12.72 -20.62 17.29
CA ASP A 252 -13.98 -19.89 17.39
C ASP A 252 -13.74 -18.39 17.63
N ILE A 253 -12.78 -18.07 18.50
CA ILE A 253 -12.39 -16.69 18.83
C ILE A 253 -11.77 -16.01 17.62
N PHE A 254 -10.82 -16.65 16.94
CA PHE A 254 -10.23 -16.09 15.72
C PHE A 254 -11.26 -15.94 14.59
N GLY A 255 -12.09 -16.96 14.38
CA GLY A 255 -13.17 -16.91 13.41
C GLY A 255 -14.14 -15.78 13.71
N PHE A 256 -14.45 -15.51 14.98
CA PHE A 256 -15.26 -14.36 15.38
C PHE A 256 -14.56 -13.03 15.04
N LEU A 257 -13.30 -12.85 15.45
CA LEU A 257 -12.56 -11.61 15.19
C LEU A 257 -12.36 -11.35 13.69
N GLN A 258 -12.19 -12.39 12.87
CA GLN A 258 -12.11 -12.27 11.41
C GLN A 258 -13.46 -11.88 10.79
N ARG A 259 -14.58 -12.40 11.30
CA ARG A 259 -15.93 -12.06 10.80
C ARG A 259 -16.30 -10.59 11.03
N LEU A 260 -15.68 -9.92 12.00
CA LEU A 260 -15.89 -8.48 12.23
C LEU A 260 -15.57 -7.63 11.00
N GLU A 261 -14.70 -8.09 10.09
CA GLU A 261 -14.42 -7.42 8.81
C GLU A 261 -15.67 -7.32 7.92
N LEU A 262 -16.53 -8.34 7.96
CA LEU A 262 -17.73 -8.41 7.11
C LEU A 262 -18.92 -7.73 7.77
N ASP A 263 -19.10 -7.99 9.07
CA ASP A 263 -20.18 -7.44 9.87
C ASP A 263 -19.69 -7.22 11.29
N PHE A 264 -19.65 -5.95 11.70
CA PHE A 264 -19.29 -5.58 13.06
C PHE A 264 -20.40 -5.91 14.07
N GLY A 265 -21.64 -6.16 13.62
CA GLY A 265 -22.78 -6.49 14.48
C GLY A 265 -23.42 -5.30 15.18
N TYR A 266 -22.99 -4.07 14.89
CA TYR A 266 -23.55 -2.82 15.41
C TYR A 266 -23.55 -1.73 14.32
N PRO A 267 -24.51 -0.79 14.34
CA PRO A 267 -24.48 0.39 13.47
C PRO A 267 -23.26 1.27 13.75
N ASP A 268 -22.66 1.84 12.70
CA ASP A 268 -21.44 2.66 12.78
C ASP A 268 -21.53 3.78 13.81
N ASP A 269 -22.65 4.50 13.86
CA ASP A 269 -22.82 5.62 14.79
C ASP A 269 -22.81 5.16 16.25
N GLU A 270 -23.33 3.95 16.52
CA GLU A 270 -23.22 3.36 17.86
C GLU A 270 -21.77 3.00 18.17
N VAL A 271 -21.06 2.37 17.23
CA VAL A 271 -19.65 1.99 17.40
C VAL A 271 -18.78 3.21 17.69
N VAL A 272 -18.92 4.27 16.89
CA VAL A 272 -18.13 5.51 17.01
C VAL A 272 -18.49 6.28 18.28
N LYS A 273 -19.77 6.29 18.69
CA LYS A 273 -20.18 6.86 19.98
C LYS A 273 -19.54 6.11 21.15
N ARG A 274 -19.61 4.78 21.15
CA ARG A 274 -18.98 3.93 22.19
C ARG A 274 -17.46 4.07 22.22
N LEU A 275 -16.85 4.25 21.04
CA LEU A 275 -15.44 4.57 20.91
C LEU A 275 -15.10 5.89 21.60
N GLY A 276 -15.87 6.96 21.39
CA GLY A 276 -15.68 8.24 22.09
C GLY A 276 -15.72 8.08 23.62
N GLU A 277 -16.69 7.33 24.14
CA GLU A 277 -16.78 6.99 25.57
C GLU A 277 -15.54 6.22 26.07
N CYS A 278 -15.04 5.25 25.29
CA CYS A 278 -13.80 4.52 25.57
C CYS A 278 -12.59 5.47 25.62
N MET A 279 -12.46 6.39 24.67
CA MET A 279 -11.35 7.34 24.60
C MET A 279 -11.31 8.22 25.86
N ASP A 280 -12.46 8.73 26.30
CA ASP A 280 -12.54 9.55 27.50
C ASP A 280 -12.25 8.76 28.79
N GLU A 281 -12.69 7.50 28.87
CA GLU A 281 -12.41 6.61 29.99
C GLU A 281 -10.90 6.31 30.12
N LEU A 282 -10.24 6.03 29.00
CA LEU A 282 -8.82 5.75 28.95
C LEU A 282 -7.98 7.01 29.24
N ARG A 283 -8.38 8.18 28.73
CA ARG A 283 -7.75 9.49 29.05
C ARG A 283 -7.79 9.78 30.54
N ARG A 284 -8.96 9.65 31.17
CA ARG A 284 -9.12 9.87 32.63
C ARG A 284 -8.21 8.96 33.45
N SER A 285 -7.94 7.77 32.93
CA SER A 285 -7.11 6.76 33.60
C SER A 285 -5.64 6.77 33.17
N LYS A 286 -5.24 7.70 32.27
CA LYS A 286 -3.90 7.77 31.67
C LYS A 286 -3.45 6.46 31.02
N LEU A 287 -4.38 5.78 30.36
CA LEU A 287 -4.16 4.51 29.65
C LEU A 287 -4.42 4.61 28.15
N ASP A 288 -4.67 5.81 27.64
CA ASP A 288 -5.00 6.08 26.24
C ASP A 288 -3.81 5.99 25.28
N LEU A 289 -2.58 6.08 25.79
CA LEU A 289 -1.35 5.78 25.04
C LEU A 289 -0.34 5.01 25.91
N PRO A 290 0.48 4.13 25.32
CA PRO A 290 1.66 3.61 26.00
C PRO A 290 2.69 4.73 26.23
N THR A 291 3.64 4.50 27.13
CA THR A 291 4.80 5.39 27.29
C THR A 291 5.55 5.53 25.97
N SER A 292 5.68 6.76 25.48
CA SER A 292 6.40 7.07 24.23
C SER A 292 7.88 6.72 24.38
N ALA A 293 8.45 6.10 23.35
CA ALA A 293 9.89 5.95 23.21
C ALA A 293 10.49 7.12 22.42
N ASP A 294 11.73 7.49 22.72
CA ASP A 294 12.42 8.65 22.11
C ASP A 294 12.71 8.46 20.59
N ASN A 295 12.55 7.25 20.06
CA ASN A 295 12.99 6.84 18.72
C ASN A 295 11.84 6.39 17.78
N GLU A 296 10.61 6.86 18.01
CA GLU A 296 9.44 6.47 17.19
C GLU A 296 9.22 7.34 15.96
N LEU A 297 10.01 8.42 15.82
CA LEU A 297 9.97 9.32 14.70
C LEU A 297 11.21 9.13 13.82
N PRO A 298 11.09 9.40 12.51
CA PRO A 298 12.23 9.33 11.61
C PRO A 298 13.37 10.23 12.09
N THR A 299 14.58 9.68 12.10
CA THR A 299 15.78 10.38 12.59
C THR A 299 16.66 10.91 11.46
N LYS A 300 16.61 10.28 10.30
CA LYS A 300 17.31 10.73 9.09
C LYS A 300 16.48 11.78 8.35
N PRO A 301 17.15 12.75 7.69
CA PRO A 301 16.47 13.72 6.85
C PRO A 301 15.77 13.01 5.70
N TYR A 302 14.50 13.35 5.52
CA TYR A 302 13.70 12.90 4.40
C TYR A 302 14.28 13.38 3.08
N GLY A 303 14.24 12.50 2.07
CA GLY A 303 14.76 12.83 0.75
C GLY A 303 16.24 13.21 0.77
N ALA A 304 17.06 12.68 1.69
CA ALA A 304 18.51 12.97 1.75
C ALA A 304 19.22 12.77 0.39
N LEU A 305 18.72 11.83 -0.42
CA LEU A 305 19.22 11.54 -1.77
C LEU A 305 18.78 12.58 -2.82
N PHE A 306 17.75 13.38 -2.54
CA PHE A 306 17.20 14.38 -3.47
C PHE A 306 18.21 15.47 -3.83
N GLY A 307 18.97 15.98 -2.84
CA GLY A 307 19.99 17.00 -3.07
C GLY A 307 21.13 16.51 -3.98
N GLY A 308 21.52 15.24 -3.85
CA GLY A 308 22.49 14.59 -4.74
C GLY A 308 21.92 14.37 -6.15
N LEU A 309 20.67 13.90 -6.24
CA LEU A 309 20.01 13.62 -7.50
C LEU A 309 19.71 14.89 -8.32
N ILE A 310 19.43 16.02 -7.68
CA ILE A 310 19.31 17.32 -8.37
C ILE A 310 20.64 17.67 -9.03
N LYS A 311 21.75 17.57 -8.29
CA LYS A 311 23.09 17.87 -8.81
C LYS A 311 23.46 16.94 -9.96
N GLU A 312 23.28 15.63 -9.78
CA GLU A 312 23.54 14.62 -10.83
C GLU A 312 22.70 14.87 -12.09
N ASN A 313 21.41 15.21 -11.95
CA ASN A 313 20.57 15.53 -13.11
C ASN A 313 20.94 16.88 -13.76
N GLN A 314 21.41 17.86 -12.99
CA GLN A 314 21.91 19.14 -13.53
C GLN A 314 23.22 18.92 -14.30
N GLU A 315 24.11 18.08 -13.78
CA GLU A 315 25.38 17.68 -14.41
C GLU A 315 25.10 16.94 -15.72
N LEU A 316 24.28 15.88 -15.70
CA LEU A 316 23.89 15.14 -16.91
C LEU A 316 23.20 16.02 -17.97
N ARG A 317 22.36 16.99 -17.55
CA ARG A 317 21.76 17.96 -18.48
C ARG A 317 22.81 18.87 -19.09
N SER A 318 23.77 19.33 -18.29
CA SER A 318 24.87 20.17 -18.78
C SER A 318 25.77 19.41 -19.75
N GLU A 319 26.07 18.14 -19.46
CA GLU A 319 26.80 17.24 -20.37
C GLU A 319 26.04 16.98 -21.66
N LEU A 320 24.71 16.76 -21.58
CA LEU A 320 23.87 16.57 -22.76
C LEU A 320 23.84 17.83 -23.64
N GLU A 321 23.72 19.03 -23.05
CA GLU A 321 23.79 20.29 -23.79
C GLU A 321 25.18 20.53 -24.41
N GLN A 322 26.26 20.18 -23.71
CA GLN A 322 27.61 20.21 -24.28
C GLN A 322 27.79 19.19 -25.42
N ALA A 323 27.18 18.00 -25.31
CA ALA A 323 27.18 16.99 -26.37
C ALA A 323 26.39 17.45 -27.61
N LYS A 324 25.28 18.17 -27.42
CA LYS A 324 24.52 18.81 -28.50
C LYS A 324 25.34 19.90 -29.19
N MET A 325 26.02 20.74 -28.42
CA MET A 325 26.87 21.81 -28.96
C MET A 325 28.11 21.29 -29.70
N SER A 326 28.65 20.13 -29.31
CA SER A 326 29.83 19.51 -29.95
C SER A 326 29.50 18.60 -31.13
N SER A 327 28.25 18.12 -31.26
CA SER A 327 27.81 17.30 -32.40
C SER A 327 27.40 18.10 -33.64
N GLY A 328 27.33 19.43 -33.56
CA GLY A 328 27.07 20.30 -34.71
C GLY A 328 25.71 20.10 -35.39
N ALA A 329 24.75 19.47 -34.71
CA ALA A 329 23.39 19.31 -35.22
C ALA A 329 22.73 20.69 -35.28
N THR A 330 22.31 21.10 -36.49
CA THR A 330 21.60 22.37 -36.66
C THR A 330 20.13 22.19 -36.30
N ALA A 331 19.45 23.27 -35.92
CA ALA A 331 18.01 23.24 -35.58
C ALA A 331 17.14 22.57 -36.66
N LYS A 332 17.59 22.58 -37.93
CA LYS A 332 16.92 21.90 -39.06
C LYS A 332 17.01 20.36 -39.04
N ASP A 333 18.08 19.79 -38.49
CA ASP A 333 18.23 18.32 -38.41
C ASP A 333 17.30 17.72 -37.33
N LEU A 334 16.80 18.56 -36.41
CA LEU A 334 15.83 18.21 -35.38
C LEU A 334 14.38 18.39 -35.86
N GLU A 335 14.09 19.37 -36.72
CA GLU A 335 12.76 19.55 -37.34
C GLU A 335 12.38 18.35 -38.23
N ASP A 336 13.33 17.75 -38.96
CA ASP A 336 13.09 16.54 -39.77
C ASP A 336 12.86 15.26 -38.94
N LEU A 337 13.22 15.27 -37.64
CA LEU A 337 12.93 14.19 -36.69
C LEU A 337 11.62 14.43 -35.92
N ASP A 338 11.17 15.69 -35.81
CA ASP A 338 9.89 16.08 -35.20
C ASP A 338 8.72 16.07 -36.20
N GLU A 339 8.93 16.23 -37.51
CA GLU A 339 7.85 16.09 -38.51
C GLU A 339 7.30 14.65 -38.64
N LYS A 340 8.02 13.64 -38.11
CA LYS A 340 7.49 12.28 -37.93
C LYS A 340 6.88 12.05 -36.54
N GLY A 341 7.00 13.02 -35.64
CA GLY A 341 6.61 12.96 -34.23
C GLY A 341 5.42 13.84 -33.84
N GLU A 342 5.13 14.91 -34.56
CA GLU A 342 4.08 15.87 -34.17
C GLU A 342 3.01 16.04 -35.25
N ASN A 343 1.93 15.27 -35.07
CA ASN A 343 0.63 15.73 -35.49
C ASN A 343 -0.38 15.42 -34.38
N TYR A 344 -0.20 16.07 -33.23
CA TYR A 344 -1.23 16.22 -32.21
C TYR A 344 -1.13 17.62 -31.62
N THR A 345 -1.80 18.54 -32.29
CA THR A 345 -2.29 19.79 -31.70
C THR A 345 -2.99 19.51 -30.37
N GLU A 346 -2.65 20.30 -29.35
CA GLU A 346 -3.39 20.41 -28.09
C GLU A 346 -4.85 20.75 -28.38
N GLN A 347 -5.70 19.73 -28.40
CA GLN A 347 -7.13 19.83 -28.12
C GLN A 347 -7.43 18.83 -27.01
N GLU A 348 -8.09 19.31 -25.97
CA GLU A 348 -8.50 18.51 -24.80
C GLU A 348 -9.09 17.16 -25.24
N PRO A 349 -8.55 16.01 -24.77
CA PRO A 349 -9.20 14.75 -25.05
C PRO A 349 -10.09 14.33 -23.89
N ASP A 350 -11.37 14.29 -24.25
CA ASP A 350 -12.37 13.33 -23.83
C ASP A 350 -11.79 11.93 -23.47
N GLN A 351 -12.52 11.22 -22.63
CA GLN A 351 -12.24 9.87 -22.19
C GLN A 351 -11.80 8.98 -23.36
N THR A 352 -10.69 8.24 -23.18
CA THR A 352 -10.11 7.19 -24.06
C THR A 352 -8.80 7.57 -24.77
N ILE A 353 -7.66 7.60 -24.06
CA ILE A 353 -6.33 7.41 -24.67
C ILE A 353 -5.53 6.36 -23.90
N LYS A 354 -5.06 5.37 -24.65
CA LYS A 354 -4.49 4.10 -24.21
C LYS A 354 -3.05 4.22 -23.69
N CYS A 355 -2.80 3.38 -22.69
CA CYS A 355 -1.53 2.84 -22.23
C CYS A 355 -0.52 2.59 -23.36
N THR A 356 0.55 3.40 -23.48
CA THR A 356 1.65 3.16 -24.43
C THR A 356 3.05 3.23 -23.80
N VAL A 357 3.15 3.51 -22.49
CA VAL A 357 4.41 3.50 -21.74
C VAL A 357 4.63 2.15 -21.03
N ALA A 358 3.58 1.54 -20.47
CA ALA A 358 3.72 0.24 -19.79
C ALA A 358 4.00 -0.91 -20.76
N GLU A 359 3.46 -0.88 -21.98
CA GLU A 359 3.73 -1.87 -23.03
C GLU A 359 5.20 -1.82 -23.50
N ARG A 360 5.80 -0.63 -23.58
CA ARG A 360 7.22 -0.44 -23.94
C ARG A 360 8.17 -0.94 -22.85
N GLU A 361 7.78 -0.86 -21.58
CA GLU A 361 8.59 -1.32 -20.44
C GLU A 361 8.47 -2.85 -20.21
N MET A 362 7.30 -3.45 -20.48
CA MET A 362 7.16 -4.92 -20.48
C MET A 362 8.01 -5.59 -21.58
N ALA A 363 8.08 -4.98 -22.77
CA ALA A 363 8.94 -5.46 -23.85
C ALA A 363 10.46 -5.35 -23.56
N LYS A 364 10.87 -4.44 -22.66
CA LYS A 364 12.26 -4.33 -22.18
C LYS A 364 12.60 -5.42 -21.16
N MET A 365 11.66 -5.77 -20.27
CA MET A 365 11.84 -6.88 -19.33
C MET A 365 11.89 -8.24 -20.02
N GLU A 366 11.10 -8.49 -21.06
CA GLU A 366 11.16 -9.72 -21.86
C GLU A 366 12.51 -9.87 -22.61
N LYS A 367 13.12 -8.77 -23.06
CA LYS A 367 14.44 -8.78 -23.71
C LYS A 367 15.61 -9.09 -22.77
N LEU A 368 15.49 -8.79 -21.48
CA LEU A 368 16.50 -9.13 -20.47
C LEU A 368 16.50 -10.62 -20.09
N VAL A 369 15.44 -11.36 -20.44
CA VAL A 369 15.31 -12.81 -20.19
C VAL A 369 15.75 -13.65 -21.40
N GLY A 370 15.90 -13.06 -22.58
CA GLY A 370 16.12 -13.81 -23.83
C GLY A 370 17.35 -13.39 -24.61
N ARG A 371 18.50 -14.03 -24.36
CA ARG A 371 19.49 -14.44 -25.39
C ARG A 371 20.67 -15.20 -24.78
N SER A 372 20.68 -16.52 -24.92
CA SER A 372 21.90 -17.32 -25.04
C SER A 372 21.77 -18.22 -26.27
N LYS A 373 22.83 -18.28 -27.08
CA LYS A 373 22.81 -18.90 -28.42
C LYS A 373 23.01 -20.42 -28.44
N ASN A 374 23.23 -21.08 -27.31
CA ASN A 374 23.37 -22.54 -27.26
C ASN A 374 22.49 -23.06 -26.12
N GLY A 375 21.51 -23.90 -26.44
CA GLY A 375 20.36 -24.29 -25.60
C GLY A 375 20.65 -25.07 -24.31
N GLU A 376 21.44 -24.51 -23.39
CA GLU A 376 21.49 -24.91 -21.98
C GLU A 376 21.03 -23.76 -21.09
N MET A 377 20.03 -24.02 -20.24
CA MET A 377 19.55 -23.06 -19.25
C MET A 377 20.53 -23.00 -18.08
N GLN A 378 21.48 -22.06 -18.11
CA GLN A 378 22.29 -21.70 -16.94
C GLN A 378 21.85 -20.34 -16.39
N VAL A 379 21.28 -20.34 -15.18
CA VAL A 379 21.16 -19.12 -14.38
C VAL A 379 22.55 -18.85 -13.79
N VAL A 380 23.34 -17.99 -14.43
CA VAL A 380 24.56 -17.45 -13.81
C VAL A 380 24.19 -16.08 -13.23
N ALA A 381 23.75 -16.08 -11.97
CA ALA A 381 23.79 -14.86 -11.17
C ALA A 381 25.28 -14.54 -10.94
N LYS A 382 25.81 -13.52 -11.61
CA LYS A 382 27.09 -12.93 -11.25
C LYS A 382 26.86 -12.03 -10.03
N VAL A 383 26.98 -12.60 -8.84
CA VAL A 383 27.18 -11.81 -7.62
C VAL A 383 28.68 -11.53 -7.52
N LYS A 384 29.04 -10.25 -7.55
CA LYS A 384 30.42 -9.81 -7.32
C LYS A 384 30.60 -9.74 -5.79
N PHE A 385 31.28 -10.72 -5.21
CA PHE A 385 31.87 -10.57 -3.88
C PHE A 385 33.31 -10.11 -4.04
N ASP A 386 33.70 -9.12 -3.24
CA ASP A 386 35.10 -8.76 -3.10
C ASP A 386 35.86 -9.94 -2.48
N GLY A 387 36.77 -10.53 -3.26
CA GLY A 387 37.76 -11.50 -2.79
C GLY A 387 37.44 -12.98 -3.05
N GLY A 388 38.18 -13.59 -4.00
CA GLY A 388 38.47 -15.03 -4.01
C GLY A 388 37.51 -15.93 -4.79
N SER A 389 38.02 -16.58 -5.85
CA SER A 389 37.27 -17.47 -6.74
C SER A 389 37.04 -18.88 -6.15
N GLY A 390 35.78 -19.26 -5.93
CA GLY A 390 35.34 -20.65 -5.72
C GLY A 390 34.05 -20.94 -6.48
N LYS A 391 34.01 -22.01 -7.30
CA LYS A 391 32.82 -22.44 -8.05
C LYS A 391 31.97 -23.42 -7.21
N MET A 392 30.68 -23.14 -7.05
CA MET A 392 29.71 -24.10 -6.48
C MET A 392 28.86 -24.70 -7.62
N LYS A 393 28.65 -26.03 -7.61
CA LYS A 393 27.84 -26.74 -8.62
C LYS A 393 26.35 -26.70 -8.25
N PRO A 394 25.42 -26.49 -9.21
CA PRO A 394 23.99 -26.57 -8.94
C PRO A 394 23.49 -28.02 -8.82
N LEU A 395 22.63 -28.26 -7.83
CA LEU A 395 21.86 -29.50 -7.66
C LEU A 395 20.70 -29.53 -8.66
N LEU A 396 20.72 -30.48 -9.60
CA LEU A 396 19.60 -30.80 -10.49
C LEU A 396 18.57 -31.66 -9.73
N VAL A 397 17.30 -31.27 -9.75
CA VAL A 397 16.18 -32.18 -9.48
C VAL A 397 15.64 -32.66 -10.83
N ARG A 398 15.87 -33.94 -11.18
CA ARG A 398 15.31 -34.58 -12.39
C ARG A 398 13.97 -35.23 -12.08
N CYS A 399 13.07 -35.22 -13.06
CA CYS A 399 11.87 -36.07 -13.08
C CYS A 399 12.32 -37.55 -13.12
N PRO A 400 11.79 -38.45 -12.25
CA PRO A 400 12.38 -39.77 -12.04
C PRO A 400 11.96 -40.84 -13.06
N ASN A 401 11.30 -40.49 -14.18
CA ASN A 401 10.80 -41.47 -15.15
C ASN A 401 11.63 -41.47 -16.45
N PRO A 402 12.38 -42.55 -16.76
CA PRO A 402 13.28 -42.61 -17.90
C PRO A 402 12.50 -42.89 -19.19
N GLY A 403 11.97 -41.85 -19.85
CA GLY A 403 11.31 -42.02 -21.15
C GLY A 403 10.54 -40.83 -21.73
N CYS A 404 10.52 -39.64 -21.10
CA CYS A 404 9.86 -38.48 -21.70
C CYS A 404 10.76 -37.76 -22.72
N PRO A 405 10.30 -37.52 -23.96
CA PRO A 405 11.01 -36.65 -24.91
C PRO A 405 10.78 -35.17 -24.57
N ASP A 406 11.80 -34.34 -24.77
CA ASP A 406 11.74 -32.89 -24.58
C ASP A 406 10.83 -32.21 -25.65
N PRO A 407 10.09 -31.13 -25.30
CA PRO A 407 9.19 -30.45 -26.24
C PRO A 407 9.94 -29.65 -27.32
N PRO A 408 9.36 -29.49 -28.53
CA PRO A 408 10.07 -28.91 -29.67
C PRO A 408 10.20 -27.39 -29.59
N VAL A 409 11.40 -26.91 -29.95
CA VAL A 409 11.79 -25.50 -30.04
C VAL A 409 11.64 -25.05 -31.50
N ASN A 410 10.65 -24.21 -31.83
CA ASN A 410 10.84 -23.10 -32.78
C ASN A 410 9.60 -22.21 -32.97
N SER A 411 9.86 -20.90 -32.98
CA SER A 411 8.95 -19.78 -33.15
C SER A 411 9.06 -19.24 -34.59
N SER A 412 8.01 -19.41 -35.43
CA SER A 412 7.83 -18.61 -36.68
C SER A 412 6.59 -18.94 -37.54
N ASN A 413 5.42 -19.31 -36.99
CA ASN A 413 4.23 -19.54 -37.85
C ASN A 413 2.84 -19.22 -37.26
N LEU A 414 2.71 -18.27 -36.33
CA LEU A 414 1.39 -17.90 -35.77
C LEU A 414 0.89 -16.49 -36.12
N ILE A 415 1.39 -15.88 -37.20
CA ILE A 415 0.87 -14.60 -37.71
C ILE A 415 0.54 -14.75 -39.19
N ARG A 416 -0.60 -15.38 -39.51
CA ARG A 416 -1.17 -15.24 -40.87
C ARG A 416 -2.64 -15.57 -41.06
N HIS A 417 -3.50 -15.48 -40.04
CA HIS A 417 -4.96 -15.69 -40.23
C HIS A 417 -5.81 -14.80 -39.32
N LEU A 418 -5.88 -13.49 -39.59
CA LEU A 418 -7.01 -12.66 -39.15
C LEU A 418 -7.24 -11.53 -40.17
N GLY A 419 -8.18 -11.74 -41.10
CA GLY A 419 -8.64 -10.74 -42.05
C GLY A 419 -10.17 -10.82 -42.24
N ARG A 420 -10.85 -9.72 -41.86
CA ARG A 420 -12.14 -9.18 -42.32
C ARG A 420 -13.50 -9.85 -41.96
N HIS A 421 -14.28 -9.08 -41.17
CA HIS A 421 -15.74 -8.79 -41.17
C HIS A 421 -16.78 -9.91 -40.85
N PRO A 422 -18.09 -9.60 -40.62
CA PRO A 422 -18.73 -8.60 -39.73
C PRO A 422 -19.89 -9.19 -38.86
N SER A 423 -20.42 -8.38 -37.91
CA SER A 423 -21.80 -8.40 -37.35
C SER A 423 -22.44 -9.71 -36.88
N ASN A 424 -22.54 -9.91 -35.56
CA ASN A 424 -23.80 -10.06 -34.79
C ASN A 424 -23.54 -10.61 -33.38
N GLY A 425 -24.15 -9.96 -32.39
CA GLY A 425 -24.64 -10.50 -31.11
C GLY A 425 -23.80 -11.51 -30.29
N ASN A 426 -23.51 -11.08 -29.06
CA ASN A 426 -23.31 -11.87 -27.83
C ASN A 426 -21.95 -12.56 -27.55
N HIS A 427 -21.41 -12.19 -26.37
CA HIS A 427 -20.37 -12.82 -25.55
C HIS A 427 -18.91 -12.83 -26.07
N ILE A 428 -18.03 -12.07 -25.40
CA ILE A 428 -16.57 -12.24 -25.48
C ILE A 428 -16.10 -12.95 -24.21
N LEU A 429 -15.74 -14.22 -24.36
CA LEU A 429 -14.97 -15.01 -23.40
C LEU A 429 -13.47 -14.74 -23.60
N CYS A 430 -12.75 -14.58 -22.49
CA CYS A 430 -11.30 -14.44 -22.40
C CYS A 430 -10.56 -15.70 -22.94
N PRO A 431 -9.52 -15.57 -23.78
CA PRO A 431 -8.78 -16.72 -24.31
C PRO A 431 -7.74 -17.23 -23.31
N ILE A 432 -8.06 -18.31 -22.60
CA ILE A 432 -7.07 -19.23 -22.01
C ILE A 432 -6.88 -20.39 -23.00
N THR A 433 -5.75 -20.40 -23.70
CA THR A 433 -5.40 -21.45 -24.66
C THR A 433 -4.97 -22.72 -23.92
N LYS A 434 -5.67 -23.80 -24.24
CA LYS A 434 -5.41 -25.20 -23.88
C LYS A 434 -3.98 -25.63 -24.27
N LEU A 435 -3.16 -26.03 -23.31
CA LEU A 435 -2.07 -26.99 -23.54
C LEU A 435 -2.62 -28.39 -23.27
N ASN A 436 -2.95 -29.08 -24.36
CA ASN A 436 -3.56 -30.40 -24.36
C ASN A 436 -2.43 -31.45 -24.36
N CYS A 437 -1.82 -31.71 -23.20
CA CYS A 437 -0.85 -32.81 -23.06
C CYS A 437 -1.53 -34.04 -22.45
N LYS A 438 -1.65 -35.13 -23.21
CA LYS A 438 -2.35 -36.37 -22.82
C LYS A 438 -1.71 -37.15 -21.66
N CYS A 439 -0.60 -36.67 -21.09
CA CYS A 439 0.13 -37.33 -20.01
C CYS A 439 -0.29 -36.86 -18.59
N ALA A 440 -1.11 -35.80 -18.48
CA ALA A 440 -1.49 -35.19 -17.19
C ALA A 440 -2.88 -35.59 -16.64
N ARG A 441 -3.57 -36.54 -17.27
CA ARG A 441 -4.91 -37.00 -16.82
C ARG A 441 -4.93 -37.92 -15.58
N PRO A 442 -3.88 -38.68 -15.22
CA PRO A 442 -3.94 -39.52 -14.01
C PRO A 442 -3.65 -38.78 -12.70
N LEU A 443 -2.96 -37.63 -12.72
CA LEU A 443 -2.69 -36.87 -11.48
C LEU A 443 -3.87 -35.99 -11.05
N TRP A 444 -4.65 -35.44 -11.98
CA TRP A 444 -5.81 -34.59 -11.66
C TRP A 444 -6.93 -35.38 -10.96
N ASN A 445 -7.07 -36.68 -11.25
CA ASN A 445 -8.11 -37.51 -10.65
C ASN A 445 -7.73 -38.08 -9.27
N LYS A 446 -6.44 -38.07 -8.89
CA LYS A 446 -6.01 -38.51 -7.55
C LYS A 446 -6.13 -37.39 -6.51
N THR A 447 -5.85 -36.14 -6.89
CA THR A 447 -5.99 -34.98 -6.00
C THR A 447 -7.44 -34.54 -5.77
N ARG A 448 -8.38 -34.94 -6.65
CA ARG A 448 -9.82 -34.68 -6.46
C ARG A 448 -10.52 -35.69 -5.55
N ALA A 449 -9.92 -36.86 -5.30
CA ALA A 449 -10.46 -37.89 -4.42
C ALA A 449 -10.02 -37.75 -2.94
N GLU A 450 -8.97 -36.98 -2.66
CA GLU A 450 -8.46 -36.73 -1.29
C GLU A 450 -8.89 -35.37 -0.71
N ALA A 451 -9.51 -34.48 -1.50
CA ALA A 451 -10.06 -33.21 -1.03
C ALA A 451 -11.57 -33.28 -0.69
N GLY A 452 -12.05 -34.46 -0.32
CA GLY A 452 -13.45 -34.75 0.00
C GLY A 452 -13.60 -35.67 1.21
N ARG A 453 -12.77 -35.48 2.24
CA ARG A 453 -12.96 -36.02 3.59
C ARG A 453 -12.36 -35.10 4.64
#